data_AF-A0A8T8I541-F1
#
_entry.id   AF-A0A8T8I541-F1
#
_cell.length_a   1.000
_cell.length_b   1.000
_cell.length_c   1.000
_cell.angle_alpha   90.00
_cell.angle_beta   90.00
_cell.angle_gamma   90.00
#
_symmetry.space_group_name_H-M   'P 1'
#
loop_
_entity.id
_entity.type
_entity.pdbx_description
1 polymer ?
#
loop_
_entity_poly.entity_id
_entity_poly.type
_entity_poly.pdbx_seq_one_letter_code
_entity_poly.pdbx_strand_id
1 'polypeptide(L)'
;MSTATLTDTGRRPEPDRRPRNPRAVLDWVAVHSIGLALALMFALPIVFVFLTAVMSDGQAFTPDLWPREWHWGNFLEVFDKAPLLKYLGNSLLYSLLATAGMLLSSIPAAYALARLK
;
A
#
# COMPACT_ATOMS: atom_id res chain seq x y z
N MET A 1 -0.12 -14.07 -73.66
CA MET A 1 -0.71 -14.66 -72.45
C MET A 1 0.22 -14.27 -71.29
N SER A 2 0.08 -13.15 -70.57
CA SER A 2 -1.04 -12.67 -69.73
C SER A 2 -1.64 -13.84 -68.94
N THR A 3 -1.62 -13.91 -67.61
CA THR A 3 -2.09 -12.87 -66.68
C THR A 3 -1.70 -13.20 -65.21
N ALA A 4 -1.41 -12.14 -64.45
CA ALA A 4 -1.62 -11.93 -63.00
C ALA A 4 -0.83 -12.73 -61.96
N THR A 5 0.28 -12.11 -61.54
CA THR A 5 0.61 -11.86 -60.13
C THR A 5 -0.59 -11.24 -59.40
N LEU A 6 -1.24 -11.98 -58.49
CA LEU A 6 -2.19 -11.39 -57.54
C LEU A 6 -1.46 -11.09 -56.24
N THR A 7 -1.06 -9.83 -56.13
CA THR A 7 -0.63 -9.15 -54.92
C THR A 7 -1.79 -9.18 -53.91
N ASP A 8 -1.73 -10.03 -52.89
CA ASP A 8 -2.65 -9.96 -51.74
C ASP A 8 -2.27 -8.74 -50.90
N THR A 9 -2.93 -7.64 -51.23
CA THR A 9 -2.86 -6.34 -50.59
C THR A 9 -3.25 -6.41 -49.12
N GLY A 10 -2.42 -5.80 -48.28
CA GLY A 10 -2.56 -5.79 -46.83
C GLY A 10 -3.97 -5.47 -46.33
N ARG A 11 -4.56 -6.45 -45.62
CA ARG A 11 -5.63 -6.17 -44.66
C ARG A 11 -5.06 -5.32 -43.53
N ARG A 12 -5.33 -4.01 -43.58
CA ARG A 12 -5.19 -3.17 -42.39
C ARG A 12 -6.10 -3.74 -41.29
N PRO A 13 -5.64 -3.94 -40.05
CA PRO A 13 -6.53 -4.29 -38.97
C PRO A 13 -7.55 -3.16 -38.81
N GLU A 14 -8.82 -3.45 -39.10
CA GLU A 14 -9.90 -2.50 -38.81
C GLU A 14 -9.93 -2.26 -37.29
N PRO A 15 -9.99 -1.00 -36.83
CA PRO A 15 -10.12 -0.73 -35.40
C PRO A 15 -11.44 -1.32 -34.92
N ASP A 16 -11.35 -2.34 -34.05
CA ASP A 16 -12.49 -2.99 -33.42
C ASP A 16 -13.27 -1.97 -32.57
N ARG A 17 -14.26 -1.31 -33.19
CA ARG A 17 -15.14 -0.32 -32.56
C ARG A 17 -16.25 -1.03 -31.79
N ARG A 18 -15.88 -1.84 -30.78
CA ARG A 18 -16.89 -2.37 -29.85
C ARG A 18 -17.47 -1.21 -29.04
N PRO A 19 -18.80 -1.04 -28.99
CA PRO A 19 -19.40 -0.06 -28.10
C PRO A 19 -19.02 -0.41 -26.66
N ARG A 20 -18.38 0.53 -25.94
CA ARG A 20 -18.09 0.38 -24.52
C ARG A 20 -19.40 0.12 -23.79
N ASN A 21 -19.55 -1.09 -23.25
CA ASN A 21 -20.72 -1.46 -22.47
C ASN A 21 -20.85 -0.45 -21.31
N PRO A 22 -21.90 0.38 -21.26
CA PRO A 22 -22.02 1.46 -20.28
C PRO A 22 -22.06 0.92 -18.84
N ARG A 23 -22.53 -0.33 -18.66
CA ARG A 23 -22.49 -1.02 -17.36
C ARG A 23 -21.06 -1.32 -16.92
N ALA A 24 -20.21 -1.75 -17.86
CA ALA A 24 -18.80 -2.00 -17.56
C ALA A 24 -18.04 -0.71 -17.21
N VAL A 25 -18.42 0.43 -17.79
CA VAL A 25 -17.86 1.74 -17.42
C VAL A 25 -18.34 2.16 -16.03
N LEU A 26 -19.62 1.97 -15.71
CA LEU A 26 -20.16 2.29 -14.38
C LEU A 26 -19.53 1.43 -13.29
N ASP A 27 -19.42 0.12 -13.50
CA ASP A 27 -18.78 -0.80 -12.55
C ASP A 27 -17.31 -0.41 -12.35
N TRP A 28 -16.60 -0.07 -13.42
CA TRP A 28 -15.22 0.42 -13.34
C TRP A 28 -15.13 1.71 -12.51
N VAL A 29 -15.96 2.72 -12.81
CA VAL A 29 -15.96 3.99 -12.05
C VAL A 29 -16.31 3.73 -10.58
N ALA A 30 -17.31 2.89 -10.29
CA ALA A 30 -17.72 2.56 -8.94
C ALA A 30 -16.59 1.91 -8.15
N VAL A 31 -15.95 0.87 -8.68
CA VAL A 31 -14.83 0.19 -8.02
C VAL A 31 -13.65 1.13 -7.76
N HIS A 32 -13.29 1.98 -8.73
CA HIS A 32 -12.18 2.92 -8.57
C HIS A 32 -12.50 4.04 -7.58
N SER A 33 -13.73 4.56 -7.58
CA SER A 33 -14.17 5.56 -6.62
C SER A 33 -14.19 5.03 -5.18
N ILE A 34 -14.66 3.79 -4.97
CA ILE A 34 -14.67 3.14 -3.66
C ILE A 34 -13.23 2.86 -3.21
N GLY A 35 -12.38 2.33 -4.11
CA GLY A 35 -10.97 2.12 -3.83
C GLY A 35 -10.25 3.41 -3.45
N LEU A 36 -10.51 4.52 -4.16
CA LEU A 36 -9.96 5.83 -3.84
C LEU A 36 -10.47 6.37 -2.50
N ALA A 37 -11.76 6.23 -2.21
CA ALA A 37 -12.35 6.66 -0.95
C ALA A 37 -11.73 5.90 0.24
N LEU A 38 -11.58 4.58 0.12
CA LEU A 38 -10.90 3.76 1.12
C LEU A 38 -9.43 4.14 1.27
N ALA A 39 -8.72 4.34 0.16
CA ALA A 39 -7.32 4.77 0.18
C ALA A 39 -7.16 6.10 0.92
N LEU A 40 -8.01 7.10 0.63
CA LEU A 40 -8.01 8.38 1.32
C LEU A 40 -8.37 8.23 2.80
N MET A 41 -9.36 7.40 3.14
CA MET A 41 -9.74 7.13 4.52
C MET A 41 -8.57 6.60 5.36
N PHE A 42 -7.74 5.71 4.79
CA PHE A 42 -6.55 5.20 5.48
C PHE A 42 -5.33 6.14 5.38
N ALA A 43 -5.20 6.93 4.31
CA ALA A 43 -4.09 7.86 4.12
C ALA A 43 -4.21 9.12 4.99
N LEU A 44 -5.43 9.65 5.19
CA LEU A 44 -5.68 10.86 5.97
C LEU A 44 -5.09 10.82 7.39
N PRO A 45 -5.29 9.77 8.21
CA PRO A 45 -4.68 9.73 9.54
C PRO A 45 -3.14 9.67 9.48
N ILE A 46 -2.57 9.05 8.45
CA ILE A 46 -1.10 9.01 8.25
C ILE A 46 -0.58 10.41 7.93
N VAL A 47 -1.25 11.12 7.01
CA VAL A 47 -0.91 12.51 6.66
C VAL A 47 -1.05 13.41 7.88
N PHE A 48 -2.10 13.25 8.67
CA PHE A 48 -2.29 13.99 9.91
C PHE A 48 -1.13 13.79 10.89
N VAL A 49 -0.76 12.55 11.20
CA VAL A 49 0.37 12.27 12.10
C VAL A 49 1.68 12.82 11.54
N PHE A 50 1.90 12.73 10.23
CA PHE A 50 3.08 13.29 9.59
C PHE A 50 3.15 14.82 9.72
N LEU A 51 2.04 15.53 9.47
CA LEU A 51 1.98 16.98 9.64
C LEU A 51 2.21 17.38 11.09
N THR A 52 1.62 16.67 12.05
CA THR A 52 1.84 16.91 13.48
C THR A 52 3.31 16.65 13.89
N ALA A 53 3.96 15.65 13.30
CA ALA A 53 5.36 15.34 13.59
C ALA A 53 6.33 16.47 13.18
N VAL A 54 5.96 17.30 12.20
CA VAL A 54 6.76 18.45 11.75
C VAL A 54 6.31 19.79 12.36
N MET A 55 5.29 19.79 13.23
CA MET A 55 4.86 20.98 13.96
C MET A 55 5.76 21.24 15.19
N SER A 56 5.69 22.45 15.73
CA SER A 56 6.28 22.75 17.04
C SER A 56 5.45 22.11 18.17
N ASP A 57 6.07 21.82 19.31
CA ASP A 57 5.40 21.23 20.49
C ASP A 57 4.14 22.01 20.88
N GLY A 58 4.21 23.35 20.89
CA GLY A 58 3.07 24.21 21.22
C GLY A 58 1.95 24.18 20.19
N GLN A 59 2.26 23.97 18.90
CA GLN A 59 1.26 23.87 17.83
C GLN A 59 0.64 22.47 17.77
N ALA A 60 1.39 21.41 18.05
CA ALA A 60 0.91 20.03 17.98
C ALA A 60 -0.29 19.74 18.90
N PHE A 61 -0.48 20.53 19.97
CA PHE A 61 -1.61 20.44 20.89
C PHE A 61 -2.80 21.36 20.52
N THR A 62 -2.76 22.01 19.35
CA THR A 62 -3.84 22.89 18.87
C THR A 62 -4.69 22.21 17.79
N PRO A 63 -5.91 22.69 17.51
CA PRO A 63 -6.74 22.13 16.42
C PRO A 63 -6.25 22.52 15.01
N ASP A 64 -5.12 23.23 14.90
CA ASP A 64 -4.56 23.64 13.61
C ASP A 64 -3.98 22.43 12.86
N LEU A 65 -4.59 22.08 11.72
CA LEU A 65 -4.19 20.91 10.93
C LEU A 65 -2.95 21.16 10.04
N TRP A 66 -2.57 22.43 9.83
CA TRP A 66 -1.49 22.80 8.92
C TRP A 66 -0.31 23.42 9.67
N PRO A 67 0.94 22.95 9.47
CA PRO A 67 2.11 23.47 10.18
C PRO A 67 2.35 24.94 9.82
N ARG A 68 2.51 25.79 10.83
CA ARG A 68 2.93 27.20 10.63
C ARG A 68 4.41 27.29 10.31
N GLU A 69 5.19 26.47 10.99
CA GLU A 69 6.63 26.32 10.83
C GLU A 69 6.97 24.83 10.68
N TRP A 70 7.96 24.51 9.85
CA TRP A 70 8.36 23.14 9.54
C TRP A 70 9.59 22.75 10.37
N HIS A 71 9.40 21.89 11.37
CA HIS A 71 10.44 21.41 12.29
C HIS A 71 10.93 20.01 11.92
N TRP A 72 11.76 19.92 10.88
CA TRP A 72 12.38 18.65 10.46
C TRP A 72 13.34 18.07 11.51
N GLY A 73 13.85 18.90 12.43
CA GLY A 73 14.72 18.48 13.53
C GLY A 73 14.06 17.50 14.50
N ASN A 74 12.73 17.50 14.60
CA ASN A 74 11.96 16.61 15.48
C ASN A 74 12.28 15.12 15.21
N PHE A 75 12.55 14.75 13.96
CA PHE A 75 12.88 13.38 13.58
C PHE A 75 14.22 12.90 14.12
N LEU A 76 15.18 13.81 14.34
CA LEU A 76 16.48 13.46 14.92
C LEU A 76 16.44 13.57 16.44
N GLU A 77 15.82 14.64 16.96
CA GLU A 77 15.74 14.93 18.39
C GLU A 77 15.03 13.82 19.19
N VAL A 78 14.08 13.11 18.58
CA VAL A 78 13.38 11.99 19.23
C VAL A 78 14.32 10.85 19.65
N PHE A 79 15.42 10.64 18.91
CA PHE A 79 16.41 9.61 19.23
C PHE A 79 17.27 9.98 20.44
N ASP A 80 17.43 11.28 20.71
CA ASP A 80 18.13 11.78 21.89
C ASP A 80 17.18 11.84 23.11
N LYS A 81 15.90 12.18 22.89
CA LYS A 81 14.88 12.28 23.95
C LYS A 81 14.41 10.94 24.50
N ALA A 82 14.46 9.88 23.70
CA ALA A 82 14.02 8.56 24.11
C ALA A 82 14.88 7.45 23.49
N PRO A 83 15.09 6.31 24.19
CA PRO A 83 15.89 5.20 23.68
C PRO A 83 15.11 4.38 22.65
N LEU A 84 14.65 5.01 21.56
CA LEU A 84 13.82 4.41 20.51
C LEU A 84 14.45 3.14 19.92
N LEU A 85 15.76 3.17 19.66
CA LEU A 85 16.48 2.02 19.12
C LEU A 85 16.46 0.81 20.06
N LYS A 86 16.47 1.06 21.38
CA LYS A 86 16.35 -0.01 22.38
C LYS A 86 14.94 -0.59 22.37
N TYR A 87 13.92 0.26 22.28
CA TYR A 87 12.52 -0.21 22.18
C TYR A 87 12.31 -1.02 20.90
N LEU A 88 12.80 -0.54 19.76
CA LEU A 88 12.74 -1.26 18.50
C LEU A 88 13.48 -2.61 18.59
N GLY A 89 14.70 -2.64 19.13
CA GLY A 89 15.47 -3.86 19.32
C GLY A 89 14.76 -4.88 20.21
N ASN A 90 14.16 -4.43 21.32
CA ASN A 90 13.39 -5.29 22.22
C ASN A 90 12.15 -5.88 21.52
N SER A 91 11.39 -5.06 20.80
CA SER A 91 10.20 -5.50 20.07
C SER A 91 10.54 -6.46 18.93
N LEU A 92 11.62 -6.17 18.18
CA LEU A 92 12.11 -7.06 17.13
C LEU A 92 12.54 -8.40 17.71
N LEU A 93 13.36 -8.40 18.76
CA LEU A 93 13.78 -9.63 19.43
C LEU A 93 12.58 -10.44 19.91
N TYR A 94 11.62 -9.79 20.58
CA TYR A 94 10.41 -10.44 21.07
C TYR A 94 9.59 -11.06 19.93
N SER A 95 9.31 -10.30 18.87
CA SER A 95 8.53 -10.76 17.72
C SER A 95 9.20 -11.91 16.97
N LEU A 96 10.53 -11.88 16.83
CA LEU A 96 11.31 -12.95 16.19
C LEU A 96 11.31 -14.23 17.01
N LEU A 97 11.55 -14.13 18.32
CA LEU A 97 11.49 -15.28 19.22
C LEU A 97 10.09 -15.89 19.25
N ALA A 98 9.05 -15.05 19.31
CA ALA A 98 7.66 -15.51 19.26
C ALA A 98 7.34 -16.20 17.94
N THR A 99 7.75 -15.62 16.80
CA THR A 99 7.54 -16.21 15.48
C THR A 99 8.29 -17.53 15.32
N ALA A 100 9.55 -17.59 15.74
CA ALA A 100 10.35 -18.80 15.71
C ALA A 100 9.74 -19.90 16.58
N GLY A 101 9.36 -19.58 17.82
CA GLY A 101 8.70 -20.51 18.72
C GLY A 101 7.37 -21.02 18.16
N MET A 102 6.56 -20.11 17.58
CA MET A 102 5.32 -20.45 16.90
C MET A 102 5.55 -21.43 15.76
N LEU A 103 6.51 -21.16 14.87
CA LEU A 103 6.82 -22.04 13.74
C LEU A 103 7.35 -23.41 14.20
N LEU A 104 8.25 -23.42 15.19
CA LEU A 104 8.79 -24.66 15.75
C LEU A 104 7.70 -25.56 16.36
N SER A 105 6.65 -24.96 16.92
CA SER A 105 5.50 -25.69 17.45
C SER A 105 4.49 -26.07 16.37
N SER A 106 4.16 -25.16 15.46
CA SER A 106 3.10 -25.34 14.47
C SER A 106 3.51 -26.26 13.33
N ILE A 107 4.78 -26.26 12.91
CA ILE A 107 5.26 -27.08 11.79
C ILE A 107 5.11 -28.59 12.08
N PRO A 108 5.58 -29.14 13.23
CA PRO A 108 5.38 -30.55 13.55
C PRO A 108 3.90 -30.92 13.70
N ALA A 109 3.10 -30.05 14.33
CA ALA A 109 1.66 -30.28 14.49
C ALA A 109 0.94 -30.34 13.14
N ALA A 110 1.24 -29.38 12.25
CA ALA A 110 0.71 -29.36 10.88
C ALA A 110 1.17 -30.59 10.08
N TYR A 111 2.43 -31.01 10.22
CA TYR A 111 2.96 -32.20 9.56
C TYR A 111 2.27 -33.48 10.04
N ALA A 112 2.09 -33.64 11.35
CA ALA A 112 1.40 -34.80 11.93
C ALA A 112 -0.05 -34.90 11.42
N LEU A 113 -0.77 -33.77 11.38
CA LEU A 113 -2.13 -33.72 10.86
C LEU A 113 -2.17 -34.00 9.35
N ALA A 114 -1.24 -33.45 8.57
CA ALA A 114 -1.16 -33.67 7.13
C ALA A 114 -0.79 -35.13 6.76
N ARG A 115 -0.13 -35.87 7.66
CA ARG A 115 0.24 -37.28 7.48
C ARG A 115 -0.72 -38.26 8.14
N LEU A 116 -1.67 -37.80 8.94
CA LEU A 116 -2.76 -38.64 9.44
C LEU A 116 -3.66 -39.02 8.25
N LYS A 117 -3.81 -40.33 8.01
CA LYS A 117 -4.80 -40.91 7.10
C LYS A 117 -6.04 -41.31 7.88
#